data_AF-A0A6G7X6U0-F1
#
_entry.id   AF-A0A6G7X6U0-F1
#
_cell.length_a   1.000
_cell.length_b   1.000
_cell.length_c   1.000
_cell.angle_alpha   90.00
_cell.angle_beta   90.00
_cell.angle_gamma   90.00
#
_symmetry.space_group_name_H-M   'P 1'
#
loop_
_entity.id
_entity.type
_entity.pdbx_description
1 polymer ?
#
loop_
_entity_poly.entity_id
_entity_poly.type
_entity_poly.pdbx_seq_one_letter_code
_entity_poly.pdbx_strand_id
1 'polypeptide(L)'
;MKKHILFLLFIVIAASINAQVDSKYLQGAVPEVDGKIIFSKTIKVNNTISDDKIFDLMNKWAQENYASPTNPKQRILLSNAADKTIACKGEKDIIFKKSALSLDKTTMAYQLILQIESGKCLATIKNIKYDYYDKGSNKDFYAAEEMISDKVALNGEKLNRYYDKFRTNTIDSINGIFNSIDIYLNGVKRREGAAEAEAQRTATAAQTATASAIPLIPLTASSPIETQSIETSTAANVSTLPGFRRIAADKIPGNIIKLLSDATLITSGSGENVNVMTASWGGLGVFWEKPVAFCFLGAQRYSITTMDKGDTYTISFYTEAYNDALQYCGSTSGRNEDKIKGSGLTPIITPSGATAFAEAWMIFECKKMIAQPLSQEAIADKNSDAAKKWNGKELHKMYIGEILNVWVK
;
A
#
# COMPACT_ATOMS: atom_id res chain seq x y z
N MET A 1 -11.37 -40.05 -31.92
CA MET A 1 -11.14 -40.39 -30.50
C MET A 1 -10.07 -39.50 -29.83
N LYS A 2 -8.76 -39.58 -30.17
CA LYS A 2 -7.68 -38.90 -29.39
C LYS A 2 -7.82 -37.37 -29.16
N LYS A 3 -8.49 -36.60 -30.04
CA LYS A 3 -8.65 -35.14 -29.86
C LYS A 3 -9.63 -34.70 -28.75
N HIS A 4 -10.57 -35.55 -28.31
CA HIS A 4 -11.52 -35.16 -27.24
C HIS A 4 -11.00 -35.40 -25.83
N ILE A 5 -10.04 -36.33 -25.66
CA ILE A 5 -9.42 -36.64 -24.37
C ILE A 5 -8.64 -35.43 -23.83
N LEU A 6 -7.95 -34.70 -24.72
CA LEU A 6 -7.17 -33.52 -24.33
C LEU A 6 -8.06 -32.36 -23.82
N PHE A 7 -9.26 -32.21 -24.38
CA PHE A 7 -10.20 -31.15 -23.98
C PHE A 7 -10.84 -31.45 -22.60
N LEU A 8 -11.15 -32.73 -22.33
CA LEU A 8 -11.57 -33.19 -21.01
C LEU A 8 -10.49 -32.97 -19.94
N LEU A 9 -9.22 -33.18 -20.28
CA LEU A 9 -8.09 -32.95 -19.37
C LEU A 9 -8.01 -31.49 -18.91
N PHE A 10 -8.21 -30.52 -19.83
CA PHE A 10 -8.24 -29.09 -19.49
C PHE A 10 -9.41 -28.71 -18.59
N ILE A 11 -10.59 -29.33 -18.75
CA ILE A 11 -11.76 -29.08 -17.89
C ILE A 11 -11.51 -29.58 -16.45
N VAL A 12 -10.86 -30.74 -16.28
CA VAL A 12 -10.49 -31.27 -14.96
C VAL A 12 -9.40 -30.43 -14.28
N ILE A 13 -8.45 -29.89 -15.05
CA ILE A 13 -7.42 -28.98 -14.52
C ILE A 13 -8.05 -27.62 -14.13
N ALA A 14 -8.99 -27.09 -14.91
CA ALA A 14 -9.73 -25.87 -14.55
C ALA A 14 -10.57 -26.05 -13.25
N ALA A 15 -11.17 -27.22 -13.05
CA ALA A 15 -11.86 -27.57 -11.80
C ALA A 15 -10.92 -27.82 -10.61
N SER A 16 -9.61 -28.00 -10.86
CA SER A 16 -8.59 -28.18 -9.83
C SER A 16 -8.08 -26.88 -9.22
N ILE A 17 -8.48 -25.70 -9.73
CA ILE A 17 -8.34 -24.42 -9.02
C ILE A 17 -9.43 -24.29 -7.95
N ASN A 18 -9.57 -25.32 -7.11
CA ASN A 18 -10.26 -25.18 -5.83
C ASN A 18 -9.40 -24.27 -4.95
N ALA A 19 -10.01 -23.26 -4.33
CA ALA A 19 -9.30 -22.39 -3.40
C ALA A 19 -8.71 -23.24 -2.26
N GLN A 20 -7.39 -23.31 -2.19
CA GLN A 20 -6.68 -23.87 -1.05
C GLN A 20 -6.85 -22.89 0.11
N VAL A 21 -7.93 -23.07 0.88
CA VAL A 21 -8.30 -22.17 1.97
C VAL A 21 -7.18 -22.16 3.00
N ASP A 22 -6.54 -21.01 3.15
CA ASP A 22 -5.35 -20.84 3.99
C ASP A 22 -5.69 -21.23 5.44
N SER A 23 -4.91 -22.18 5.99
CA SER A 23 -5.26 -22.86 7.25
C SER A 23 -5.33 -21.89 8.44
N LYS A 24 -4.67 -20.74 8.35
CA LYS A 24 -4.74 -19.62 9.31
C LYS A 24 -6.15 -19.05 9.53
N TYR A 25 -7.16 -19.45 8.75
CA TYR A 25 -8.56 -19.02 8.91
C TYR A 25 -9.53 -20.13 9.34
N LEU A 26 -9.08 -21.40 9.36
CA LEU A 26 -9.94 -22.55 9.64
C LEU A 26 -10.14 -22.73 11.17
N GLN A 27 -10.55 -23.92 11.61
CA GLN A 27 -10.91 -24.21 13.01
C GLN A 27 -9.81 -23.76 14.00
N GLY A 28 -10.21 -23.11 15.09
CA GLY A 28 -9.31 -22.56 16.11
C GLY A 28 -8.70 -21.18 15.77
N ALA A 29 -8.86 -20.67 14.55
CA ALA A 29 -8.34 -19.34 14.17
C ALA A 29 -9.08 -18.15 14.81
N VAL A 30 -10.25 -18.40 15.43
CA VAL A 30 -11.05 -17.42 16.17
C VAL A 30 -11.25 -17.96 17.58
N PRO A 31 -10.42 -17.56 18.57
CA PRO A 31 -10.46 -18.15 19.90
C PRO A 31 -11.69 -17.70 20.68
N GLU A 32 -12.37 -18.65 21.31
CA GLU A 32 -13.58 -18.43 22.12
C GLU A 32 -13.34 -18.93 23.54
N VAL A 33 -13.68 -18.08 24.53
CA VAL A 33 -13.58 -18.36 25.97
C VAL A 33 -14.89 -17.93 26.61
N ASP A 34 -15.54 -18.81 27.37
CA ASP A 34 -16.83 -18.56 28.04
C ASP A 34 -17.92 -17.95 27.13
N GLY A 35 -17.98 -18.42 25.88
CA GLY A 35 -18.93 -17.92 24.88
C GLY A 35 -18.63 -16.49 24.40
N LYS A 36 -17.38 -16.04 24.49
CA LYS A 36 -16.89 -14.72 24.04
C LYS A 36 -15.65 -14.88 23.17
N ILE A 37 -15.57 -14.15 22.07
CA ILE A 37 -14.39 -14.16 21.21
C ILE A 37 -13.32 -13.23 21.79
N ILE A 38 -12.14 -13.81 22.05
CA ILE A 38 -11.01 -13.14 22.68
C ILE A 38 -9.73 -13.52 21.93
N PHE A 39 -9.24 -12.62 21.08
CA PHE A 39 -7.94 -12.77 20.46
C PHE A 39 -6.86 -12.26 21.42
N SER A 40 -5.83 -13.05 21.68
CA SER A 40 -4.71 -12.65 22.54
C SER A 40 -3.36 -13.03 21.91
N LYS A 41 -2.36 -12.15 22.03
CA LYS A 41 -0.98 -12.43 21.62
C LYS A 41 0.01 -11.84 22.63
N THR A 42 0.82 -12.71 23.22
CA THR A 42 1.96 -12.32 24.07
C THR A 42 3.13 -11.87 23.21
N ILE A 43 3.55 -10.62 23.38
CA ILE A 43 4.66 -10.00 22.67
C ILE A 43 5.80 -9.84 23.67
N LYS A 44 6.79 -10.73 23.60
CA LYS A 44 8.06 -10.60 24.34
C LYS A 44 8.82 -9.39 23.80
N VAL A 45 9.42 -8.59 24.67
CA VAL A 45 10.36 -7.53 24.28
C VAL A 45 11.76 -8.13 24.10
N ASN A 46 12.42 -7.80 22.99
CA ASN A 46 13.73 -8.33 22.60
C ASN A 46 14.85 -7.76 23.50
N ASN A 47 14.75 -6.48 23.84
CA ASN A 47 15.69 -5.79 24.71
C ASN A 47 15.25 -5.91 26.17
N THR A 48 16.18 -6.22 27.07
CA THR A 48 15.89 -6.25 28.52
C THR A 48 15.69 -4.82 29.03
N ILE A 49 14.43 -4.40 29.16
CA ILE A 49 14.00 -3.13 29.75
C ILE A 49 12.95 -3.40 30.84
N SER A 50 12.78 -2.46 31.78
CA SER A 50 11.81 -2.62 32.88
C SER A 50 10.37 -2.59 32.38
N ASP A 51 9.48 -3.28 33.09
CA ASP A 51 8.04 -3.29 32.80
C ASP A 51 7.44 -1.86 32.83
N ASP A 52 7.95 -0.96 33.68
CA ASP A 52 7.55 0.46 33.65
C ASP A 52 7.91 1.14 32.32
N LYS A 53 9.05 0.78 31.72
CA LYS A 53 9.47 1.32 30.41
C LYS A 53 8.72 0.70 29.24
N ILE A 54 8.30 -0.56 29.35
CA ILE A 54 7.37 -1.18 28.39
C ILE A 54 6.00 -0.49 28.50
N PHE A 55 5.52 -0.20 29.72
CA PHE A 55 4.30 0.55 29.95
C PHE A 55 4.37 1.97 29.35
N ASP A 56 5.45 2.72 29.56
CA ASP A 56 5.68 4.03 28.90
C ASP A 56 5.51 3.94 27.37
N LEU A 57 6.17 2.95 26.75
CA LEU A 57 6.16 2.75 25.29
C LEU A 57 4.75 2.38 24.80
N MET A 58 4.04 1.51 25.52
CA MET A 58 2.69 1.10 25.18
C MET A 58 1.65 2.20 25.43
N ASN A 59 1.85 3.03 26.46
CA ASN A 59 1.03 4.21 26.69
C ASN A 59 1.23 5.22 25.56
N LYS A 60 2.49 5.50 25.17
CA LYS A 60 2.79 6.38 24.03
C LYS A 60 2.20 5.86 22.72
N TRP A 61 2.38 4.57 22.41
CA TRP A 61 1.75 3.93 21.24
C TRP A 61 0.22 4.04 21.27
N ALA A 62 -0.40 3.82 22.44
CA ALA A 62 -1.84 3.95 22.60
C ALA A 62 -2.33 5.40 22.40
N GLN A 63 -1.57 6.40 22.83
CA GLN A 63 -1.87 7.81 22.53
C GLN A 63 -1.80 8.05 21.02
N GLU A 64 -0.70 7.65 20.38
CA GLU A 64 -0.45 7.82 18.94
C GLU A 64 -1.48 7.11 18.03
N ASN A 65 -2.11 6.02 18.50
CA ASN A 65 -3.03 5.20 17.71
C ASN A 65 -4.51 5.31 18.13
N TYR A 66 -4.82 5.86 19.32
CA TYR A 66 -6.19 5.92 19.85
C TYR A 66 -6.58 7.26 20.51
N ALA A 67 -5.66 8.18 20.83
CA ALA A 67 -6.03 9.48 21.41
C ALA A 67 -6.43 10.49 20.32
N SER A 68 -7.58 10.27 19.69
CA SER A 68 -8.12 11.20 18.70
C SER A 68 -9.04 12.26 19.34
N PRO A 69 -8.71 13.57 19.25
CA PRO A 69 -9.63 14.62 19.69
C PRO A 69 -10.81 14.83 18.72
N THR A 70 -10.72 14.31 17.49
CA THR A 70 -11.71 14.51 16.42
C THR A 70 -12.54 13.26 16.10
N ASN A 71 -12.07 12.06 16.42
CA ASN A 71 -12.81 10.81 16.28
C ASN A 71 -13.21 10.26 17.67
N PRO A 72 -14.38 10.62 18.24
CA PRO A 72 -14.80 10.20 19.57
C PRO A 72 -15.04 8.68 19.71
N LYS A 73 -14.97 7.94 18.60
CA LYS A 73 -15.15 6.48 18.58
C LYS A 73 -13.86 5.71 18.86
N GLN A 74 -12.69 6.30 18.60
CA GLN A 74 -11.38 5.80 19.03
C GLN A 74 -10.93 6.59 20.26
N ARG A 75 -10.65 5.91 21.37
CA ARG A 75 -10.17 6.57 22.61
C ARG A 75 -9.48 5.59 23.55
N ILE A 76 -8.53 6.10 24.34
CA ILE A 76 -8.09 5.42 25.55
C ILE A 76 -9.24 5.46 26.57
N LEU A 77 -9.49 4.33 27.22
CA LEU A 77 -10.49 4.13 28.28
C LEU A 77 -9.83 4.10 29.68
N LEU A 78 -8.62 3.56 29.75
CA LEU A 78 -7.81 3.45 30.96
C LEU A 78 -6.32 3.45 30.58
N SER A 79 -5.49 4.09 31.40
CA SER A 79 -4.05 3.89 31.41
C SER A 79 -3.60 3.97 32.87
N ASN A 80 -3.20 2.84 33.46
CA ASN A 80 -2.86 2.72 34.88
C ASN A 80 -1.44 2.16 35.04
N ALA A 81 -0.52 2.98 35.57
CA ALA A 81 0.87 2.57 35.77
C ALA A 81 1.07 1.58 36.93
N ALA A 82 0.11 1.50 37.88
CA ALA A 82 0.23 0.66 39.07
C ALA A 82 0.02 -0.83 38.75
N ASP A 83 -1.05 -1.17 38.02
CA ASP A 83 -1.29 -2.52 37.50
C ASP A 83 -0.70 -2.75 36.09
N LYS A 84 -0.15 -1.70 35.47
CA LYS A 84 0.43 -1.67 34.12
C LYS A 84 -0.54 -2.05 33.01
N THR A 85 -1.82 -1.71 33.18
CA THR A 85 -2.88 -1.92 32.19
C THR A 85 -3.16 -0.68 31.37
N ILE A 86 -3.30 -0.85 30.05
CA ILE A 86 -3.86 0.17 29.15
C ILE A 86 -5.05 -0.44 28.42
N ALA A 87 -6.19 0.23 28.42
CA ALA A 87 -7.38 -0.20 27.69
C ALA A 87 -7.83 0.87 26.70
N CYS A 88 -8.09 0.49 25.46
CA CYS A 88 -8.55 1.36 24.37
C CYS A 88 -9.87 0.85 23.79
N LYS A 89 -10.76 1.78 23.41
CA LYS A 89 -11.80 1.50 22.42
C LYS A 89 -11.22 1.79 21.04
N GLY A 90 -11.24 0.79 20.18
CA GLY A 90 -10.90 0.92 18.76
C GLY A 90 -12.12 0.85 17.86
N GLU A 91 -11.99 1.47 16.70
CA GLU A 91 -12.94 1.34 15.60
C GLU A 91 -12.18 1.37 14.27
N LYS A 92 -12.52 0.49 13.33
CA LYS A 92 -11.79 0.31 12.07
C LYS A 92 -12.71 -0.13 10.93
N ASP A 93 -12.65 0.57 9.80
CA ASP A 93 -13.24 0.11 8.54
C ASP A 93 -12.58 -1.18 8.05
N ILE A 94 -13.39 -2.20 7.79
CA ILE A 94 -13.01 -3.42 7.08
C ILE A 94 -13.67 -3.38 5.71
N ILE A 95 -12.87 -3.25 4.65
CA ILE A 95 -13.32 -3.24 3.26
C ILE A 95 -13.23 -4.67 2.71
N PHE A 96 -14.38 -5.31 2.48
CA PHE A 96 -14.45 -6.63 1.87
C PHE A 96 -14.24 -6.58 0.35
N LYS A 97 -14.78 -5.55 -0.31
CA LYS A 97 -14.65 -5.34 -1.75
C LYS A 97 -14.75 -3.85 -2.08
N LYS A 98 -13.84 -3.34 -2.90
CA LYS A 98 -13.92 -2.01 -3.53
C LYS A 98 -13.86 -2.17 -5.04
N SER A 99 -14.72 -1.45 -5.74
CA SER A 99 -14.79 -1.33 -7.21
C SER A 99 -15.33 0.06 -7.56
N ALA A 100 -15.26 0.46 -8.83
CA ALA A 100 -15.75 1.77 -9.29
C ALA A 100 -17.23 2.04 -8.94
N LEU A 101 -18.07 0.99 -8.86
CA LEU A 101 -19.53 1.10 -8.65
C LEU A 101 -20.01 0.59 -7.28
N SER A 102 -19.14 0.03 -6.44
CA SER A 102 -19.55 -0.49 -5.12
C SER A 102 -18.39 -0.61 -4.12
N LEU A 103 -18.70 -0.26 -2.88
CA LEU A 103 -17.87 -0.46 -1.69
C LEU A 103 -18.65 -1.32 -0.69
N ASP A 104 -18.26 -2.58 -0.55
CA ASP A 104 -18.74 -3.47 0.51
C ASP A 104 -17.77 -3.37 1.68
N LYS A 105 -18.21 -2.71 2.77
CA LYS A 105 -17.45 -2.54 4.01
C LYS A 105 -18.33 -2.73 5.24
N THR A 106 -17.71 -3.06 6.37
CA THR A 106 -18.27 -2.95 7.72
C THR A 106 -17.37 -2.07 8.58
N THR A 107 -17.92 -1.45 9.62
CA THR A 107 -17.11 -0.78 10.64
C THR A 107 -16.98 -1.70 11.87
N MET A 108 -15.78 -2.18 12.15
CA MET A 108 -15.49 -3.05 13.30
C MET A 108 -15.11 -2.21 14.52
N ALA A 109 -15.95 -2.23 15.55
CA ALA A 109 -15.65 -1.69 16.88
C ALA A 109 -15.11 -2.79 17.80
N TYR A 110 -14.15 -2.48 18.67
CA TYR A 110 -13.50 -3.46 19.57
C TYR A 110 -12.92 -2.80 20.82
N GLN A 111 -12.61 -3.62 21.84
CA GLN A 111 -11.76 -3.23 22.96
C GLN A 111 -10.39 -3.90 22.81
N LEU A 112 -9.32 -3.10 22.89
CA LEU A 112 -7.94 -3.56 23.03
C LEU A 112 -7.50 -3.34 24.48
N ILE A 113 -6.87 -4.35 25.08
CA ILE A 113 -6.19 -4.27 26.38
C ILE A 113 -4.73 -4.64 26.16
N LEU A 114 -3.83 -3.84 26.71
CA LEU A 114 -2.40 -4.11 26.82
C LEU A 114 -2.08 -4.30 28.30
N GLN A 115 -1.65 -5.51 28.67
CA GLN A 115 -1.15 -5.83 30.00
C GLN A 115 0.36 -6.02 29.90
N ILE A 116 1.14 -5.28 30.70
CA ILE A 116 2.59 -5.45 30.76
C ILE A 116 2.94 -6.30 31.98
N GLU A 117 3.78 -7.33 31.78
CA GLU A 117 4.30 -8.20 32.84
C GLU A 117 5.56 -8.95 32.39
N SER A 118 6.60 -8.98 33.22
CA SER A 118 7.79 -9.83 33.08
C SER A 118 8.47 -9.73 31.71
N GLY A 119 8.73 -8.51 31.25
CA GLY A 119 9.41 -8.23 29.97
C GLY A 119 8.53 -8.47 28.73
N LYS A 120 7.21 -8.50 28.88
CA LYS A 120 6.24 -8.83 27.82
C LYS A 120 5.07 -7.85 27.85
N CYS A 121 4.47 -7.64 26.69
CA CYS A 121 3.13 -7.06 26.54
C CYS A 121 2.16 -8.16 26.08
N LEU A 122 1.19 -8.52 26.91
CA LEU A 122 0.02 -9.30 26.50
C LEU A 122 -1.00 -8.36 25.87
N ALA A 123 -1.16 -8.43 24.54
CA ALA A 123 -2.18 -7.68 23.82
C ALA A 123 -3.43 -8.57 23.62
N THR A 124 -4.59 -8.09 24.07
CA THR A 124 -5.87 -8.80 24.03
C THR A 124 -6.95 -7.95 23.38
N ILE A 125 -7.61 -8.48 22.34
CA ILE A 125 -8.75 -7.85 21.67
C ILE A 125 -10.02 -8.67 21.92
N LYS A 126 -11.06 -7.99 22.44
CA LYS A 126 -12.35 -8.59 22.81
C LYS A 126 -13.52 -7.62 22.56
N ASN A 127 -14.75 -8.08 22.79
CA ASN A 127 -15.98 -7.28 22.64
C ASN A 127 -16.08 -6.66 21.22
N ILE A 128 -15.83 -7.51 20.22
CA ILE A 128 -15.80 -7.14 18.81
C ILE A 128 -17.24 -7.06 18.29
N LYS A 129 -17.58 -5.96 17.62
CA LYS A 129 -18.89 -5.71 17.02
C LYS A 129 -18.75 -5.15 15.62
N TYR A 130 -19.71 -5.47 14.76
CA TYR A 130 -19.80 -4.98 13.39
C TYR A 130 -21.02 -4.08 13.22
N ASP A 131 -20.77 -2.84 12.80
CA ASP A 131 -21.75 -1.97 12.16
C ASP A 131 -21.82 -2.41 10.69
N TYR A 132 -22.90 -3.13 10.34
CA TYR A 132 -23.16 -3.63 8.99
C TYR A 132 -24.66 -3.73 8.75
N TYR A 133 -25.15 -3.06 7.70
CA TYR A 133 -26.55 -3.11 7.31
C TYR A 133 -26.82 -4.33 6.43
N ASP A 134 -27.51 -5.34 6.97
CA ASP A 134 -28.09 -6.42 6.17
C ASP A 134 -29.57 -6.14 5.86
N LYS A 135 -30.01 -6.47 4.64
CA LYS A 135 -31.32 -6.10 4.12
C LYS A 135 -32.42 -6.93 4.77
N GLY A 136 -33.17 -6.30 5.67
CA GLY A 136 -34.26 -6.93 6.44
C GLY A 136 -33.92 -7.17 7.91
N SER A 137 -32.79 -6.67 8.39
CA SER A 137 -32.41 -6.69 9.81
C SER A 137 -32.69 -5.35 10.48
N ASN A 138 -33.22 -5.38 11.71
CA ASN A 138 -33.36 -4.23 12.60
C ASN A 138 -32.26 -4.18 13.68
N LYS A 139 -31.10 -4.82 13.44
CA LYS A 139 -29.93 -4.77 14.35
C LYS A 139 -29.02 -3.59 14.01
N ASP A 140 -28.78 -2.71 14.98
CA ASP A 140 -27.77 -1.64 14.89
C ASP A 140 -26.33 -2.17 14.83
N PHE A 141 -26.11 -3.37 15.37
CA PHE A 141 -24.80 -4.04 15.36
C PHE A 141 -24.95 -5.56 15.47
N TYR A 142 -23.95 -6.27 14.96
CA TYR A 142 -23.78 -7.72 15.14
C TYR A 142 -22.59 -7.99 16.07
N ALA A 143 -22.70 -9.00 16.94
CA ALA A 143 -21.58 -9.43 17.77
C ALA A 143 -20.68 -10.41 16.99
N ALA A 144 -19.37 -10.44 17.27
CA ALA A 144 -18.45 -11.34 16.57
C ALA A 144 -18.82 -12.83 16.74
N GLU A 145 -19.37 -13.20 17.91
CA GLU A 145 -19.85 -14.54 18.21
C GLU A 145 -20.96 -15.00 17.24
N GLU A 146 -21.77 -14.05 16.74
CA GLU A 146 -22.86 -14.28 15.79
C GLU A 146 -22.42 -14.31 14.32
N MET A 147 -21.15 -14.02 14.01
CA MET A 147 -20.67 -13.86 12.63
C MET A 147 -19.39 -14.59 12.29
N ILE A 148 -18.38 -14.60 13.18
CA ILE A 148 -17.04 -15.11 12.86
C ILE A 148 -16.59 -16.31 13.70
N SER A 149 -17.38 -16.74 14.69
CA SER A 149 -17.13 -17.96 15.47
C SER A 149 -17.05 -19.20 14.58
N ASP A 150 -16.31 -20.23 15.01
CA ASP A 150 -16.16 -21.48 14.25
C ASP A 150 -17.51 -22.12 13.90
N LYS A 151 -18.48 -22.02 14.82
CA LYS A 151 -19.85 -22.53 14.68
C LYS A 151 -20.66 -21.85 13.56
N VAL A 152 -20.35 -20.60 13.21
CA VAL A 152 -21.10 -19.79 12.24
C VAL A 152 -20.35 -19.67 10.90
N ALA A 153 -19.04 -19.47 10.98
CA ALA A 153 -18.21 -19.12 9.83
C ALA A 153 -17.51 -20.31 9.17
N LEU A 154 -17.74 -21.55 9.63
CA LEU A 154 -17.23 -22.78 9.02
C LEU A 154 -18.38 -23.73 8.64
N ASN A 155 -18.24 -24.35 7.48
CA ASN A 155 -19.08 -25.43 6.97
C ASN A 155 -18.22 -26.71 6.93
N GLY A 156 -17.94 -27.28 8.10
CA GLY A 156 -16.91 -28.31 8.27
C GLY A 156 -15.50 -27.72 8.07
N GLU A 157 -14.65 -28.38 7.29
CA GLU A 157 -13.26 -27.95 7.02
C GLU A 157 -13.13 -26.72 6.10
N LYS A 158 -14.24 -26.07 5.72
CA LYS A 158 -14.26 -24.94 4.76
C LYS A 158 -14.94 -23.72 5.36
N LEU A 159 -14.53 -22.52 4.94
CA LEU A 159 -15.21 -21.28 5.31
C LEU A 159 -16.66 -21.24 4.78
N ASN A 160 -17.56 -20.65 5.55
CA ASN A 160 -18.93 -20.36 5.13
C ASN A 160 -18.96 -19.13 4.20
N ARG A 161 -19.54 -19.28 3.00
CA ARG A 161 -19.51 -18.28 1.90
C ARG A 161 -20.14 -16.91 2.21
N TYR A 162 -20.93 -16.76 3.27
CA TYR A 162 -21.45 -15.44 3.70
C TYR A 162 -20.51 -14.78 4.72
N TYR A 163 -19.97 -15.58 5.64
CA TYR A 163 -19.18 -15.12 6.79
C TYR A 163 -17.67 -15.12 6.54
N ASP A 164 -17.19 -15.75 5.46
CA ASP A 164 -15.78 -15.86 5.09
C ASP A 164 -15.08 -14.48 5.04
N LYS A 165 -15.71 -13.48 4.44
CA LYS A 165 -15.21 -12.11 4.34
C LYS A 165 -15.06 -11.45 5.71
N PHE A 166 -16.01 -11.67 6.64
CA PHE A 166 -15.96 -11.13 8.00
C PHE A 166 -14.83 -11.80 8.79
N ARG A 167 -14.76 -13.14 8.76
CA ARG A 167 -13.78 -13.93 9.51
C ARG A 167 -12.35 -13.64 9.06
N THR A 168 -12.07 -13.78 7.77
CA THR A 168 -10.73 -13.58 7.17
C THR A 168 -10.19 -12.18 7.45
N ASN A 169 -10.96 -11.13 7.13
CA ASN A 169 -10.51 -9.75 7.29
C ASN A 169 -10.46 -9.27 8.74
N THR A 170 -11.23 -9.89 9.65
CA THR A 170 -11.09 -9.63 11.10
C THR A 170 -9.82 -10.23 11.65
N ILE A 171 -9.54 -11.51 11.34
CA ILE A 171 -8.30 -12.20 11.72
C ILE A 171 -7.07 -11.40 11.22
N ASP A 172 -7.05 -11.00 9.95
CA ASP A 172 -5.94 -10.23 9.38
C ASP A 172 -5.87 -8.79 9.92
N SER A 173 -7.00 -8.15 10.24
CA SER A 173 -7.00 -6.84 10.91
C SER A 173 -6.44 -6.89 12.33
N ILE A 174 -6.78 -7.93 13.09
CA ILE A 174 -6.32 -8.14 14.47
C ILE A 174 -4.84 -8.53 14.48
N ASN A 175 -4.42 -9.43 13.59
CA ASN A 175 -3.01 -9.74 13.38
C ASN A 175 -2.20 -8.49 12.97
N GLY A 176 -2.78 -7.60 12.17
CA GLY A 176 -2.19 -6.29 11.85
C GLY A 176 -1.94 -5.41 13.08
N ILE A 177 -2.89 -5.34 14.01
CA ILE A 177 -2.75 -4.59 15.28
C ILE A 177 -1.68 -5.23 16.16
N PHE A 178 -1.70 -6.55 16.36
CA PHE A 178 -0.66 -7.22 17.14
C PHE A 178 0.73 -7.15 16.47
N ASN A 179 0.80 -6.96 15.16
CA ASN A 179 2.06 -6.78 14.43
C ASN A 179 2.59 -5.34 14.54
N SER A 180 1.73 -4.32 14.58
CA SER A 180 2.20 -2.94 14.82
C SER A 180 2.72 -2.75 16.25
N ILE A 181 2.10 -3.38 17.25
CA ILE A 181 2.61 -3.42 18.64
C ILE A 181 3.98 -4.13 18.70
N ASP A 182 4.12 -5.28 18.03
CA ASP A 182 5.37 -6.05 17.97
C ASP A 182 6.49 -5.23 17.31
N ILE A 183 6.20 -4.55 16.19
CA ILE A 183 7.16 -3.65 15.53
C ILE A 183 7.53 -2.45 16.41
N TYR A 184 6.59 -1.88 17.17
CA TYR A 184 6.87 -0.73 18.05
C TYR A 184 7.76 -1.11 19.25
N LEU A 185 7.62 -2.31 19.79
CA LEU A 185 8.46 -2.82 20.89
C LEU A 185 9.81 -3.39 20.43
N ASN A 186 9.86 -4.02 19.25
CA ASN A 186 10.98 -4.89 18.85
C ASN A 186 11.68 -4.49 17.54
N GLY A 187 11.13 -3.54 16.78
CA GLY A 187 11.50 -3.32 15.39
C GLY A 187 11.10 -4.49 14.48
N VAL A 188 11.68 -4.53 13.28
CA VAL A 188 11.37 -5.55 12.27
C VAL A 188 12.21 -6.81 12.48
N LYS A 189 11.57 -7.93 12.83
CA LYS A 189 12.23 -9.22 13.08
C LYS A 189 12.84 -9.83 11.81
N ARG A 190 14.14 -10.12 11.85
CA ARG A 190 14.79 -11.09 10.96
C ARG A 190 14.53 -12.51 11.48
N ARG A 191 14.54 -13.52 10.62
CA ARG A 191 14.41 -14.94 11.02
C ARG A 191 15.78 -15.58 11.21
N GLU A 192 15.93 -16.29 12.33
CA GLU A 192 17.03 -17.23 12.58
C GLU A 192 16.78 -18.57 11.86
N GLY A 193 17.82 -19.41 11.75
CA GLY A 193 17.75 -20.72 11.07
C GLY A 193 18.65 -20.89 9.84
N ALA A 194 19.55 -19.94 9.55
CA ALA A 194 20.50 -20.06 8.42
C ALA A 194 21.74 -20.93 8.72
N ALA A 195 22.19 -20.99 9.98
CA ALA A 195 23.52 -21.47 10.33
C ALA A 195 23.75 -22.99 10.14
N GLU A 196 22.75 -23.82 10.40
CA GLU A 196 22.90 -25.30 10.36
C GLU A 196 22.96 -25.84 8.92
N ALA A 197 22.41 -25.11 7.94
CA ALA A 197 22.37 -25.52 6.54
C ALA A 197 23.69 -25.27 5.76
N GLU A 198 24.66 -24.61 6.40
CA GLU A 198 25.91 -24.15 5.77
C GLU A 198 27.07 -25.14 6.01
N ALA A 199 27.18 -25.68 7.23
CA ALA A 199 28.25 -26.62 7.63
C ALA A 199 28.33 -27.90 6.76
N GLN A 200 27.22 -28.32 6.15
CA GLN A 200 27.12 -29.56 5.38
C GLN A 200 27.31 -29.38 3.86
N ARG A 201 27.50 -28.14 3.38
CA ARG A 201 27.69 -27.85 1.94
C ARG A 201 29.15 -27.78 1.51
N THR A 202 30.06 -27.45 2.43
CA THR A 202 31.48 -27.19 2.14
C THR A 202 32.26 -28.43 1.69
N ALA A 203 31.77 -29.63 1.99
CA ALA A 203 32.46 -30.89 1.69
C ALA A 203 32.33 -31.36 0.22
N THR A 204 31.31 -30.92 -0.51
CA THR A 204 30.93 -31.53 -1.81
C THR A 204 31.46 -30.77 -3.04
N ALA A 205 31.99 -29.56 -2.88
CA ALA A 205 32.35 -28.67 -3.99
C ALA A 205 33.80 -28.81 -4.50
N ALA A 206 34.62 -29.68 -3.92
CA ALA A 206 36.05 -29.81 -4.23
C ALA A 206 36.39 -30.69 -5.45
N GLN A 207 35.37 -31.29 -6.08
CA GLN A 207 35.46 -32.12 -7.30
C GLN A 207 34.21 -31.77 -8.15
N THR A 208 34.26 -31.47 -9.44
CA THR A 208 35.31 -31.69 -10.46
C THR A 208 35.31 -30.54 -11.47
N ALA A 209 36.47 -30.20 -12.04
CA ALA A 209 36.58 -29.20 -13.11
C ALA A 209 37.41 -29.72 -14.31
N THR A 210 36.84 -29.64 -15.52
CA THR A 210 37.54 -29.68 -16.82
C THR A 210 36.60 -29.16 -17.93
N ALA A 211 37.14 -28.85 -19.12
CA ALA A 211 36.48 -28.03 -20.15
C ALA A 211 36.48 -28.68 -21.55
N SER A 212 35.87 -27.99 -22.54
CA SER A 212 35.79 -28.22 -24.02
C SER A 212 34.34 -28.38 -24.52
N ALA A 213 33.94 -27.99 -25.74
CA ALA A 213 34.49 -27.07 -26.75
C ALA A 213 33.38 -26.69 -27.78
N ILE A 214 33.66 -25.78 -28.73
CA ILE A 214 32.70 -25.21 -29.71
C ILE A 214 33.01 -25.67 -31.15
N PRO A 215 32.00 -25.90 -32.02
CA PRO A 215 32.12 -25.76 -33.49
C PRO A 215 31.25 -24.63 -34.11
N LEU A 216 31.55 -24.29 -35.38
CA LEU A 216 31.16 -23.05 -36.12
C LEU A 216 30.95 -23.38 -37.62
N ILE A 217 30.25 -22.64 -38.51
CA ILE A 217 29.42 -21.40 -38.42
C ILE A 217 28.02 -21.72 -39.08
N PRO A 218 27.38 -21.05 -40.09
CA PRO A 218 27.48 -19.72 -40.76
C PRO A 218 26.16 -18.87 -40.71
N LEU A 219 26.06 -17.82 -41.55
CA LEU A 219 24.98 -16.81 -41.61
C LEU A 219 24.01 -16.99 -42.80
N THR A 220 22.85 -16.34 -42.74
CA THR A 220 22.25 -15.58 -43.88
C THR A 220 21.33 -14.49 -43.32
N ALA A 221 21.04 -13.42 -44.07
CA ALA A 221 20.42 -12.20 -43.53
C ALA A 221 19.40 -11.54 -44.47
N SER A 222 18.34 -10.97 -43.89
CA SER A 222 17.53 -9.89 -44.47
C SER A 222 16.62 -9.24 -43.41
N SER A 223 16.12 -8.04 -43.71
CA SER A 223 15.13 -7.25 -42.94
C SER A 223 14.24 -6.52 -43.96
N PRO A 224 13.00 -6.06 -43.66
CA PRO A 224 12.75 -5.02 -42.66
C PRO A 224 11.41 -5.08 -41.85
N ILE A 225 11.36 -4.30 -40.75
CA ILE A 225 10.21 -3.56 -40.16
C ILE A 225 8.88 -4.36 -40.02
N GLU A 226 8.61 -4.96 -38.86
CA GLU A 226 7.92 -4.36 -37.69
C GLU A 226 6.43 -3.98 -37.87
N THR A 227 5.54 -4.76 -37.26
CA THR A 227 4.32 -4.29 -36.54
C THR A 227 3.86 -5.38 -35.55
N GLN A 228 3.20 -4.98 -34.46
CA GLN A 228 2.41 -5.77 -33.49
C GLN A 228 3.07 -6.24 -32.15
N SER A 229 2.50 -5.69 -31.08
CA SER A 229 2.16 -6.27 -29.76
C SER A 229 3.09 -7.24 -29.00
N ILE A 230 3.44 -6.80 -27.79
CA ILE A 230 3.41 -7.54 -26.51
C ILE A 230 4.11 -8.91 -26.46
N GLU A 231 5.22 -8.97 -25.73
CA GLU A 231 5.35 -9.96 -24.66
C GLU A 231 6.27 -9.47 -23.54
N THR A 232 6.05 -9.91 -22.30
CA THR A 232 6.89 -9.56 -21.14
C THR A 232 7.43 -10.81 -20.47
N SER A 233 8.55 -11.29 -21.01
CA SER A 233 9.50 -12.15 -20.31
C SER A 233 10.88 -11.48 -20.44
N THR A 234 11.80 -11.61 -19.48
CA THR A 234 12.24 -12.84 -18.82
C THR A 234 12.52 -12.67 -17.33
N ALA A 235 12.64 -13.80 -16.62
CA ALA A 235 12.96 -13.81 -15.19
C ALA A 235 14.46 -13.57 -14.96
N ALA A 236 14.81 -12.40 -14.43
CA ALA A 236 16.14 -12.19 -13.84
C ALA A 236 16.27 -12.97 -12.52
N ASN A 237 17.40 -13.67 -12.34
CA ASN A 237 17.69 -14.45 -11.13
C ASN A 237 17.58 -13.57 -9.88
N VAL A 238 16.61 -13.87 -9.02
CA VAL A 238 16.37 -13.09 -7.81
C VAL A 238 17.33 -13.54 -6.72
N SER A 239 18.29 -12.70 -6.38
CA SER A 239 19.10 -12.89 -5.18
C SER A 239 18.18 -12.96 -3.95
N THR A 240 18.14 -14.11 -3.29
CA THR A 240 17.35 -14.31 -2.07
C THR A 240 18.02 -13.60 -0.91
N LEU A 241 17.50 -12.45 -0.49
CA LEU A 241 17.95 -11.73 0.69
C LEU A 241 17.48 -12.49 1.95
N PRO A 242 18.37 -13.12 2.75
CA PRO A 242 17.94 -14.05 3.80
C PRO A 242 17.08 -13.37 4.88
N GLY A 243 15.89 -13.94 5.12
CA GLY A 243 14.91 -13.38 6.06
C GLY A 243 13.97 -12.30 5.48
N PHE A 244 14.14 -11.88 4.21
CA PHE A 244 13.32 -10.85 3.58
C PHE A 244 12.52 -11.40 2.39
N ARG A 245 11.21 -11.12 2.34
CA ARG A 245 10.37 -11.40 1.17
C ARG A 245 10.45 -10.23 0.19
N ARG A 246 10.91 -10.47 -1.04
CA ARG A 246 10.77 -9.47 -2.13
C ARG A 246 9.28 -9.24 -2.41
N ILE A 247 8.83 -8.01 -2.21
CA ILE A 247 7.58 -7.48 -2.75
C ILE A 247 7.89 -6.57 -3.94
N ALA A 248 6.96 -6.39 -4.86
CA ALA A 248 7.06 -5.32 -5.84
C ALA A 248 6.77 -3.96 -5.16
N ALA A 249 7.36 -2.88 -5.66
CA ALA A 249 7.25 -1.56 -5.03
C ALA A 249 5.80 -1.05 -4.97
N ASP A 250 4.96 -1.43 -5.93
CA ASP A 250 3.52 -1.15 -5.96
C ASP A 250 2.71 -1.92 -4.88
N LYS A 251 3.33 -2.82 -4.10
CA LYS A 251 2.71 -3.57 -2.99
C LYS A 251 3.13 -3.12 -1.59
N ILE A 252 3.84 -1.99 -1.46
CA ILE A 252 4.11 -1.36 -0.15
C ILE A 252 2.76 -0.93 0.49
N PRO A 253 2.50 -1.18 1.79
CA PRO A 253 1.28 -0.71 2.45
C PRO A 253 1.18 0.83 2.46
N GLY A 254 -0.01 1.38 2.16
CA GLY A 254 -0.24 2.83 2.11
C GLY A 254 0.23 3.53 0.83
N ASN A 255 0.17 2.83 -0.32
CA ASN A 255 1.02 3.16 -1.46
C ASN A 255 0.67 4.42 -2.28
N ILE A 256 1.27 5.57 -1.94
CA ILE A 256 2.50 5.93 -2.68
C ILE A 256 2.40 5.85 -4.22
N ILE A 257 3.11 4.86 -4.77
CA ILE A 257 3.26 4.60 -6.20
C ILE A 257 1.91 4.33 -6.88
N LYS A 258 0.99 3.60 -6.23
CA LYS A 258 -0.34 3.33 -6.79
C LYS A 258 -1.21 4.60 -6.83
N LEU A 259 -1.19 5.38 -5.75
CA LEU A 259 -1.90 6.65 -5.66
C LEU A 259 -1.44 7.63 -6.76
N LEU A 260 -0.16 7.62 -7.14
CA LEU A 260 0.37 8.41 -8.25
C LEU A 260 0.09 7.81 -9.65
N SER A 261 -0.08 6.49 -9.78
CA SER A 261 -0.31 5.83 -11.09
C SER A 261 -1.73 5.95 -11.61
N ASP A 262 -2.72 6.03 -10.72
CA ASP A 262 -4.10 5.72 -11.10
C ASP A 262 -4.84 6.93 -11.72
N ALA A 263 -4.72 8.14 -11.16
CA ALA A 263 -5.33 9.36 -11.71
C ALA A 263 -4.82 10.65 -11.03
N THR A 264 -3.70 11.23 -11.49
CA THR A 264 -3.07 12.43 -10.87
C THR A 264 -2.95 13.63 -11.82
N LEU A 265 -3.33 14.83 -11.35
CA LEU A 265 -3.04 16.12 -11.99
C LEU A 265 -2.13 17.00 -11.12
N ILE A 266 -1.25 17.76 -11.77
CA ILE A 266 -0.49 18.87 -11.19
C ILE A 266 -0.99 20.18 -11.81
N THR A 267 -1.32 21.15 -10.95
CA THR A 267 -1.83 22.48 -11.35
C THR A 267 -0.93 23.56 -10.76
N SER A 268 -0.55 24.55 -11.59
CA SER A 268 0.42 25.59 -11.22
C SER A 268 0.12 26.91 -11.94
N GLY A 269 0.62 28.02 -11.39
CA GLY A 269 0.31 29.38 -11.85
C GLY A 269 -0.91 29.98 -11.15
N SER A 270 -1.30 31.20 -11.54
CA SER A 270 -2.36 31.98 -10.89
C SER A 270 -3.06 32.92 -11.88
N GLY A 271 -4.31 33.31 -11.58
CA GLY A 271 -5.14 34.13 -12.46
C GLY A 271 -5.32 33.49 -13.84
N GLU A 272 -5.12 34.27 -14.90
CA GLU A 272 -5.17 33.80 -16.29
C GLU A 272 -3.97 32.90 -16.69
N ASN A 273 -2.95 32.78 -15.83
CA ASN A 273 -1.73 32.02 -16.09
C ASN A 273 -1.72 30.63 -15.40
N VAL A 274 -2.87 30.09 -15.04
CA VAL A 274 -2.98 28.72 -14.49
C VAL A 274 -2.87 27.69 -15.63
N ASN A 275 -2.08 26.64 -15.43
CA ASN A 275 -2.04 25.50 -16.33
C ASN A 275 -1.89 24.17 -15.56
N VAL A 276 -2.47 23.12 -16.15
CA VAL A 276 -2.64 21.78 -15.58
C VAL A 276 -1.96 20.72 -16.47
N MET A 277 -1.47 19.64 -15.88
CA MET A 277 -1.00 18.46 -16.60
C MET A 277 -1.19 17.18 -15.79
N THR A 278 -1.25 16.03 -16.47
CA THR A 278 -1.13 14.73 -15.80
C THR A 278 0.26 14.53 -15.23
N ALA A 279 0.31 13.83 -14.10
CA ALA A 279 1.53 13.35 -13.47
C ALA A 279 1.46 11.84 -13.27
N SER A 280 2.60 11.18 -13.45
CA SER A 280 2.78 9.75 -13.14
C SER A 280 4.12 9.47 -12.45
N TRP A 281 4.96 10.51 -12.28
CA TRP A 281 6.30 10.44 -11.69
C TRP A 281 6.36 11.41 -10.51
N GLY A 282 6.65 10.90 -9.31
CA GLY A 282 6.71 11.68 -8.09
C GLY A 282 6.83 10.80 -6.84
N GLY A 283 6.60 11.40 -5.68
CA GLY A 283 6.56 10.71 -4.39
C GLY A 283 6.20 11.62 -3.24
N LEU A 284 6.09 11.05 -2.04
CA LEU A 284 5.93 11.76 -0.78
C LEU A 284 7.09 11.42 0.16
N GLY A 285 7.45 12.31 1.07
CA GLY A 285 8.47 12.06 2.08
C GLY A 285 8.66 13.22 3.05
N VAL A 286 9.83 13.27 3.67
CA VAL A 286 10.27 14.36 4.55
C VAL A 286 11.59 14.91 4.03
N PHE A 287 11.72 16.23 3.94
CA PHE A 287 12.95 16.90 3.49
C PHE A 287 13.09 18.24 4.23
N TRP A 288 14.29 18.52 4.76
CA TRP A 288 14.53 19.61 5.73
C TRP A 288 13.44 19.68 6.82
N GLU A 289 13.18 18.53 7.45
CA GLU A 289 12.24 18.34 8.57
C GLU A 289 10.76 18.63 8.24
N LYS A 290 10.45 19.02 7.00
CA LYS A 290 9.10 19.32 6.51
C LYS A 290 8.50 18.15 5.73
N PRO A 291 7.17 17.92 5.79
CA PRO A 291 6.49 17.00 4.88
C PRO A 291 6.56 17.57 3.46
N VAL A 292 6.95 16.74 2.48
CA VAL A 292 7.15 17.18 1.10
C VAL A 292 6.54 16.25 0.06
N ALA A 293 6.15 16.85 -1.07
CA ALA A 293 5.85 16.16 -2.30
C ALA A 293 6.95 16.39 -3.34
N PHE A 294 7.38 15.30 -3.98
CA PHE A 294 8.32 15.29 -5.09
C PHE A 294 7.54 15.13 -6.40
N CYS A 295 7.83 15.94 -7.42
CA CYS A 295 7.27 15.74 -8.75
C CYS A 295 8.27 16.07 -9.86
N PHE A 296 8.10 15.46 -11.04
CA PHE A 296 9.03 15.54 -12.15
C PHE A 296 8.32 15.99 -13.42
N LEU A 297 8.66 17.18 -13.92
CA LEU A 297 8.10 17.73 -15.15
C LEU A 297 9.15 17.61 -16.27
N GLY A 298 8.81 16.99 -17.41
CA GLY A 298 9.72 16.93 -18.56
C GLY A 298 10.01 18.32 -19.12
N ALA A 299 11.28 18.63 -19.45
CA ALA A 299 11.74 19.96 -19.87
C ALA A 299 10.85 20.66 -20.93
N GLN A 300 10.33 19.88 -21.87
CA GLN A 300 9.49 20.34 -22.98
C GLN A 300 8.02 20.67 -22.61
N ARG A 301 7.59 20.43 -21.36
CA ARG A 301 6.21 20.73 -20.91
C ARG A 301 6.07 22.22 -20.55
N TYR A 302 5.11 22.89 -21.18
CA TYR A 302 4.74 24.29 -20.88
C TYR A 302 4.49 24.56 -19.38
N SER A 303 4.04 23.54 -18.62
CA SER A 303 3.85 23.60 -17.17
C SER A 303 5.10 23.97 -16.36
N ILE A 304 6.31 23.84 -16.92
CA ILE A 304 7.52 24.38 -16.29
C ILE A 304 7.47 25.90 -16.21
N THR A 305 6.91 26.59 -17.23
CA THR A 305 6.79 28.06 -17.21
C THR A 305 5.84 28.55 -16.11
N THR A 306 4.77 27.81 -15.80
CA THR A 306 3.84 28.16 -14.71
C THR A 306 4.36 27.72 -13.34
N MET A 307 5.02 26.55 -13.24
CA MET A 307 5.65 26.05 -12.02
C MET A 307 6.88 26.88 -11.58
N ASP A 308 7.70 27.34 -12.52
CA ASP A 308 8.85 28.17 -12.19
C ASP A 308 8.44 29.58 -11.72
N LYS A 309 7.39 30.16 -12.30
CA LYS A 309 6.86 31.48 -11.92
C LYS A 309 6.05 31.49 -10.61
N GLY A 310 5.29 30.44 -10.31
CA GLY A 310 4.42 30.38 -9.13
C GLY A 310 5.10 29.82 -7.88
N ASP A 311 4.85 30.41 -6.72
CA ASP A 311 5.36 29.89 -5.43
C ASP A 311 4.60 28.66 -4.91
N THR A 312 3.34 28.51 -5.30
CA THR A 312 2.45 27.44 -4.88
C THR A 312 1.90 26.65 -6.07
N TYR A 313 1.63 25.37 -5.83
CA TYR A 313 1.04 24.44 -6.79
C TYR A 313 0.21 23.39 -6.05
N THR A 314 -0.64 22.66 -6.77
CA THR A 314 -1.39 21.53 -6.21
C THR A 314 -1.04 20.23 -6.90
N ILE A 315 -1.12 19.13 -6.15
CA ILE A 315 -1.16 17.76 -6.67
C ILE A 315 -2.52 17.20 -6.29
N SER A 316 -3.30 16.73 -7.25
CA SER A 316 -4.70 16.35 -7.04
C SER A 316 -5.02 15.00 -7.65
N PHE A 317 -5.90 14.25 -6.98
CA PHE A 317 -6.20 12.85 -7.27
C PHE A 317 -7.69 12.66 -7.57
N TYR A 318 -7.98 11.88 -8.60
CA TYR A 318 -9.32 11.73 -9.16
C TYR A 318 -9.77 10.26 -9.13
N THR A 319 -11.05 10.05 -9.43
CA THR A 319 -11.59 8.71 -9.71
C THR A 319 -11.58 8.45 -11.22
N GLU A 320 -11.69 7.17 -11.61
CA GLU A 320 -11.70 6.73 -13.01
C GLU A 320 -12.77 7.44 -13.87
N ALA A 321 -13.83 7.98 -13.23
CA ALA A 321 -14.88 8.77 -13.87
C ALA A 321 -14.40 10.06 -14.54
N TYR A 322 -13.19 10.54 -14.23
CA TYR A 322 -12.59 11.74 -14.81
C TYR A 322 -11.40 11.43 -15.75
N ASN A 323 -11.19 10.16 -16.12
CA ASN A 323 -10.05 9.73 -16.93
C ASN A 323 -9.97 10.48 -18.28
N ASP A 324 -11.09 10.79 -18.93
CA ASP A 324 -11.11 11.53 -20.20
C ASP A 324 -10.60 12.98 -20.04
N ALA A 325 -11.02 13.67 -18.95
CA ALA A 325 -10.55 15.00 -18.61
C ALA A 325 -9.05 15.01 -18.26
N LEU A 326 -8.58 13.97 -17.55
CA LEU A 326 -7.15 13.76 -17.28
C LEU A 326 -6.38 13.49 -18.59
N GLN A 327 -6.89 12.64 -19.47
CA GLN A 327 -6.26 12.32 -20.75
C GLN A 327 -6.10 13.57 -21.62
N TYR A 328 -7.15 14.41 -21.74
CA TYR A 328 -7.08 15.71 -22.40
C TYR A 328 -6.05 16.65 -21.73
N CYS A 329 -6.04 16.74 -20.39
CA CYS A 329 -5.03 17.52 -19.67
C CYS A 329 -3.59 17.01 -19.93
N GLY A 330 -3.42 15.72 -20.22
CA GLY A 330 -2.13 15.08 -20.51
C GLY A 330 -1.65 15.19 -21.96
N SER A 331 -2.56 15.16 -22.94
CA SER A 331 -2.26 15.22 -24.37
C SER A 331 -2.18 16.66 -24.91
N THR A 332 -3.07 17.54 -24.46
CA THR A 332 -3.18 18.93 -24.94
C THR A 332 -2.08 19.84 -24.34
N SER A 333 -1.73 20.92 -25.06
CA SER A 333 -0.71 21.88 -24.66
C SER A 333 -1.31 23.22 -24.23
N GLY A 334 -1.11 23.61 -22.97
CA GLY A 334 -1.62 24.87 -22.40
C GLY A 334 -0.93 26.14 -22.91
N ARG A 335 -0.07 26.01 -23.94
CA ARG A 335 0.51 27.13 -24.69
C ARG A 335 -0.51 27.75 -25.65
N ASN A 336 -1.47 26.96 -26.14
CA ASN A 336 -2.36 27.32 -27.25
C ASN A 336 -3.85 27.28 -26.87
N GLU A 337 -4.22 26.57 -25.81
CA GLU A 337 -5.60 26.30 -25.40
C GLU A 337 -5.78 26.42 -23.88
N ASP A 338 -6.94 26.94 -23.45
CA ASP A 338 -7.39 26.86 -22.07
C ASP A 338 -7.81 25.42 -21.74
N LYS A 339 -6.86 24.68 -21.14
CA LYS A 339 -7.09 23.31 -20.70
C LYS A 339 -8.18 23.17 -19.66
N ILE A 340 -8.38 24.15 -18.79
CA ILE A 340 -9.34 24.04 -17.69
C ILE A 340 -10.73 23.98 -18.30
N LYS A 341 -11.05 24.97 -19.14
CA LYS A 341 -12.31 25.03 -19.90
C LYS A 341 -12.48 23.84 -20.85
N GLY A 342 -11.42 23.39 -21.51
CA GLY A 342 -11.47 22.21 -22.39
C GLY A 342 -11.66 20.87 -21.65
N SER A 343 -11.20 20.77 -20.40
CA SER A 343 -11.30 19.55 -19.59
C SER A 343 -12.67 19.33 -18.91
N GLY A 344 -13.46 20.39 -18.77
CA GLY A 344 -14.72 20.37 -18.01
C GLY A 344 -14.57 20.28 -16.49
N LEU A 345 -13.34 20.35 -15.95
CA LEU A 345 -13.07 20.37 -14.50
C LEU A 345 -13.43 21.73 -13.88
N THR A 346 -14.00 21.73 -12.69
CA THR A 346 -14.47 22.94 -11.99
C THR A 346 -13.34 23.53 -11.14
N PRO A 347 -12.72 24.67 -11.51
CA PRO A 347 -11.62 25.24 -10.76
C PRO A 347 -12.07 25.75 -9.38
N ILE A 348 -11.26 25.47 -8.36
CA ILE A 348 -11.41 25.96 -6.98
C ILE A 348 -10.08 26.52 -6.48
N ILE A 349 -10.14 27.49 -5.56
CA ILE A 349 -8.97 28.12 -4.97
C ILE A 349 -8.75 27.57 -3.55
N THR A 350 -7.53 27.14 -3.26
CA THR A 350 -7.11 26.64 -1.94
C THR A 350 -6.58 27.79 -1.06
N PRO A 351 -6.45 27.63 0.27
CA PRO A 351 -6.10 28.74 1.18
C PRO A 351 -4.77 29.49 0.91
N SER A 352 -3.81 28.89 0.21
CA SER A 352 -2.57 29.55 -0.26
C SER A 352 -2.71 30.25 -1.62
N GLY A 353 -3.92 30.32 -2.18
CA GLY A 353 -4.22 30.92 -3.48
C GLY A 353 -3.95 30.01 -4.69
N ALA A 354 -3.53 28.76 -4.49
CA ALA A 354 -3.29 27.82 -5.58
C ALA A 354 -4.62 27.29 -6.16
N THR A 355 -4.62 26.93 -7.45
CA THR A 355 -5.79 26.32 -8.10
C THR A 355 -5.77 24.81 -7.96
N ALA A 356 -6.93 24.24 -7.63
CA ALA A 356 -7.25 22.81 -7.72
C ALA A 356 -8.60 22.65 -8.44
N PHE A 357 -9.16 21.44 -8.48
CA PHE A 357 -10.46 21.17 -9.11
C PHE A 357 -11.42 20.46 -8.15
N ALA A 358 -12.71 20.77 -8.23
CA ALA A 358 -13.73 20.24 -7.32
C ALA A 358 -13.96 18.73 -7.48
N GLU A 359 -13.58 18.16 -8.62
CA GLU A 359 -13.70 16.75 -8.97
C GLU A 359 -12.66 15.86 -8.25
N ALA A 360 -11.65 16.47 -7.63
CA ALA A 360 -10.64 15.74 -6.87
C ALA A 360 -11.23 15.15 -5.57
N TRP A 361 -10.89 13.89 -5.27
CA TRP A 361 -11.16 13.27 -3.97
C TRP A 361 -10.05 13.52 -2.95
N MET A 362 -8.86 13.91 -3.41
CA MET A 362 -7.78 14.39 -2.55
C MET A 362 -6.92 15.45 -3.26
N ILE A 363 -6.46 16.45 -2.51
CA ILE A 363 -5.59 17.54 -2.97
C ILE A 363 -4.48 17.75 -1.95
N PHE A 364 -3.22 17.74 -2.41
CA PHE A 364 -2.08 18.30 -1.69
C PHE A 364 -1.83 19.73 -2.16
N GLU A 365 -1.67 20.63 -1.21
CA GLU A 365 -1.37 22.03 -1.44
C GLU A 365 0.10 22.29 -1.08
N CYS A 366 0.91 22.64 -2.08
CA CYS A 366 2.37 22.62 -1.95
C CYS A 366 2.99 24.01 -2.18
N LYS A 367 3.92 24.41 -1.31
CA LYS A 367 4.83 25.55 -1.54
C LYS A 367 6.16 25.06 -2.08
N LYS A 368 6.56 25.55 -3.25
CA LYS A 368 7.82 25.18 -3.94
C LYS A 368 9.04 25.53 -3.08
N MET A 369 9.85 24.53 -2.76
CA MET A 369 11.12 24.68 -2.02
C MET A 369 12.33 24.61 -2.96
N ILE A 370 12.34 23.64 -3.88
CA ILE A 370 13.44 23.36 -4.81
C ILE A 370 12.87 23.14 -6.22
N ALA A 371 13.60 23.62 -7.23
CA ALA A 371 13.27 23.50 -8.65
C ALA A 371 14.54 23.15 -9.45
N GLN A 372 14.98 21.90 -9.38
CA GLN A 372 16.28 21.41 -9.83
C GLN A 372 16.19 20.68 -11.19
N PRO A 373 16.83 21.17 -12.26
CA PRO A 373 17.01 20.39 -13.48
C PRO A 373 17.85 19.13 -13.20
N LEU A 374 17.42 17.97 -13.68
CA LEU A 374 18.26 16.77 -13.69
C LEU A 374 19.21 16.81 -14.90
N SER A 375 20.40 16.24 -14.75
CA SER A 375 21.41 16.19 -15.82
C SER A 375 21.86 14.75 -16.11
N GLN A 376 22.43 14.50 -17.29
CA GLN A 376 22.83 13.15 -17.74
C GLN A 376 23.98 12.58 -16.89
N GLU A 377 24.81 13.46 -16.32
CA GLU A 377 25.94 13.14 -15.46
C GLU A 377 25.50 12.57 -14.12
N ALA A 378 24.30 12.95 -13.64
CA ALA A 378 23.69 12.46 -12.41
C ALA A 378 23.13 11.02 -12.52
N ILE A 379 23.08 10.45 -13.74
CA ILE A 379 22.66 9.07 -13.94
C ILE A 379 23.82 8.12 -13.56
N ALA A 380 23.71 7.52 -12.37
CA ALA A 380 24.75 6.63 -11.83
C ALA A 380 24.92 5.34 -12.66
N ASP A 381 23.83 4.60 -12.93
CA ASP A 381 23.86 3.45 -13.85
C ASP A 381 23.54 3.88 -15.28
N LYS A 382 24.60 4.25 -16.00
CA LYS A 382 24.58 4.65 -17.42
C LYS A 382 24.27 3.48 -18.36
N ASN A 383 24.31 2.24 -17.88
CA ASN A 383 24.04 1.04 -18.68
C ASN A 383 22.57 0.56 -18.53
N SER A 384 21.84 1.03 -17.52
CA SER A 384 20.41 0.73 -17.34
C SER A 384 19.57 1.06 -18.58
N ASP A 385 18.49 0.32 -18.84
CA ASP A 385 17.59 0.61 -19.96
C ASP A 385 16.85 1.96 -19.80
N ALA A 386 16.71 2.43 -18.56
CA ALA A 386 16.27 3.79 -18.27
C ALA A 386 17.28 4.83 -18.78
N ALA A 387 18.57 4.66 -18.50
CA ALA A 387 19.63 5.52 -19.05
C ALA A 387 19.65 5.47 -20.58
N LYS A 388 19.63 4.28 -21.19
CA LYS A 388 19.55 4.11 -22.66
C LYS A 388 18.35 4.88 -23.25
N LYS A 389 17.17 4.77 -22.63
CA LYS A 389 15.93 5.42 -23.08
C LYS A 389 15.96 6.96 -22.99
N TRP A 390 16.73 7.52 -22.07
CA TRP A 390 16.81 8.96 -21.82
C TRP A 390 18.12 9.63 -22.25
N ASN A 391 19.12 8.86 -22.70
CA ASN A 391 20.37 9.37 -23.25
C ASN A 391 20.13 10.36 -24.39
N GLY A 392 20.93 11.43 -24.44
CA GLY A 392 20.85 12.48 -25.48
C GLY A 392 19.59 13.35 -25.44
N LYS A 393 18.69 13.17 -24.46
CA LYS A 393 17.46 13.97 -24.30
C LYS A 393 17.61 14.95 -23.15
N GLU A 394 16.84 16.03 -23.18
CA GLU A 394 16.62 16.84 -21.99
C GLU A 394 15.89 16.00 -20.93
N LEU A 395 16.40 16.02 -19.70
CA LEU A 395 15.79 15.30 -18.58
C LEU A 395 14.68 16.13 -17.93
N HIS A 396 14.06 15.55 -16.90
CA HIS A 396 12.97 16.21 -16.18
C HIS A 396 13.54 17.23 -15.19
N LYS A 397 12.80 18.31 -14.94
CA LYS A 397 13.03 19.20 -13.81
C LYS A 397 12.30 18.63 -12.60
N MET A 398 13.06 18.34 -11.55
CA MET A 398 12.56 17.88 -10.26
C MET A 398 12.11 19.09 -9.44
N TYR A 399 10.91 19.01 -8.89
CA TYR A 399 10.41 19.96 -7.90
C TYR A 399 10.19 19.25 -6.58
N ILE A 400 10.54 19.94 -5.49
CA ILE A 400 10.22 19.54 -4.11
C ILE A 400 9.39 20.69 -3.53
N GLY A 401 8.21 20.37 -3.02
CA GLY A 401 7.33 21.32 -2.36
C GLY A 401 6.95 20.89 -0.95
N GLU A 402 6.99 21.83 -0.02
CA GLU A 402 6.46 21.69 1.34
C GLU A 402 4.94 21.55 1.25
N ILE A 403 4.38 20.48 1.82
CA ILE A 403 2.94 20.27 1.89
C ILE A 403 2.39 21.17 3.00
N LEU A 404 1.68 22.22 2.60
CA LEU A 404 1.03 23.17 3.52
C LEU A 404 -0.25 22.56 4.09
N ASN A 405 -1.09 21.98 3.23
CA ASN A 405 -2.36 21.37 3.61
C ASN A 405 -2.63 20.09 2.78
N VAL A 406 -3.50 19.24 3.33
CA VAL A 406 -4.05 18.06 2.66
C VAL A 406 -5.57 18.09 2.80
N TRP A 407 -6.28 17.98 1.68
CA TRP A 407 -7.73 17.99 1.59
C TRP A 407 -8.21 16.65 1.07
N VAL A 408 -9.26 16.05 1.67
CA VAL A 408 -9.81 14.73 1.31
C VAL A 408 -11.34 14.77 1.37
N LYS A 409 -12.02 13.96 0.54
CA LYS A 409 -13.47 13.76 0.51
C LYS A 409 -13.87 12.33 0.90
#